data_AF-A0A970C6J9-F1
#
_entry.id   AF-A0A970C6J9-F1
#
_cell.length_a   1.000
_cell.length_b   1.000
_cell.length_c   1.000
_cell.angle_alpha   90.00
_cell.angle_beta   90.00
_cell.angle_gamma   90.00
#
_symmetry.space_group_name_H-M   'P 1'
#
loop_
_entity.id
_entity.type
_entity.pdbx_description
1 polymer ?
#
loop_
_entity_poly.entity_id
_entity_poly.type
_entity_poly.pdbx_seq_one_letter_code
_entity_poly.pdbx_strand_id
1 'polypeptide(L)'
;MGLPNAKIDLLARLRLRPTLVCGWQLLWQRRIQWGPNQWAFLGDGVAADVSQQGVAGSHEGRRSGGLSARPFGYGHDGLGNMRVEVRVRGGPSKTCWRTWVVAASFPPMTNLSQPVVILTHESDLDGLLSGLLLQKLAFKLFGVVPKLISSHADEWQRRQLPIGPVWVSDLGFDPKMDKPNWLVIDHHINRARPEVARLIHDPAKSAAKLCYELCCMAGLGSPALERLVHLNDVSDLFLVGDQDFVLACDYANLVKSYQFWTVHDLIEGNPEKLLDHPLLEVMAVKRKVEDPIGLAWSKNHLVRISDEVGYADIRIGNSNMIAYQMLEEQTASYPVLASVCRGVNGAIIASFRSRNGKALQIAERFKGGGHANAAAAVLPRSIQKVPDAIEYLKKILNPAVQEETAGDPMARLLDKLEDAGTGSHCKL
;
A
#
# COMPACT_ATOMS: atom_id res chain seq x y z
N MET A 1 7.50 50.97 -46.15
CA MET A 1 6.55 49.89 -46.52
C MET A 1 6.55 48.89 -45.37
N GLY A 2 5.58 48.75 -44.47
CA GLY A 2 4.25 49.34 -44.38
C GLY A 2 3.14 48.32 -44.05
N LEU A 3 3.28 47.53 -42.96
CA LEU A 3 2.20 46.88 -42.16
C LEU A 3 1.24 45.87 -42.86
N PRO A 4 0.35 45.10 -42.16
CA PRO A 4 -0.03 45.19 -40.74
C PRO A 4 -0.20 43.87 -39.92
N ASN A 5 -0.23 44.12 -38.60
CA ASN A 5 -0.81 43.36 -37.50
C ASN A 5 -2.29 42.95 -37.71
N ALA A 6 -2.70 41.84 -37.09
CA ALA A 6 -4.11 41.62 -36.71
C ALA A 6 -4.21 41.10 -35.26
N LYS A 7 -4.54 42.02 -34.35
CA LYS A 7 -5.24 41.77 -33.08
C LYS A 7 -6.74 41.92 -33.36
N ILE A 8 -7.57 41.00 -32.89
CA ILE A 8 -9.00 41.24 -32.71
C ILE A 8 -9.38 40.80 -31.29
N ASP A 9 -9.57 41.80 -30.44
CA ASP A 9 -10.48 41.76 -29.30
C ASP A 9 -11.91 41.96 -29.85
N LEU A 10 -12.87 41.16 -29.40
CA LEU A 10 -14.26 41.62 -29.33
C LEU A 10 -14.96 41.02 -28.11
N LEU A 11 -15.11 41.88 -27.11
CA LEU A 11 -15.99 41.72 -25.97
C LEU A 11 -17.47 41.88 -26.37
N ALA A 12 -18.31 41.24 -25.57
CA ALA A 12 -19.57 41.74 -25.02
C ALA A 12 -20.92 41.33 -25.67
N ARG A 13 -21.64 40.54 -24.84
CA ARG A 13 -23.02 40.77 -24.36
C ARG A 13 -24.18 40.36 -25.26
N LEU A 14 -24.91 39.34 -24.78
CA LEU A 14 -26.38 39.38 -24.68
C LEU A 14 -26.81 38.61 -23.41
N ARG A 15 -27.58 39.30 -22.56
CA ARG A 15 -28.19 38.82 -21.31
C ARG A 15 -29.69 38.59 -21.57
N LEU A 16 -30.21 37.46 -21.05
CA LEU A 16 -31.50 37.25 -20.34
C LEU A 16 -32.80 37.57 -21.14
N ARG A 17 -33.92 36.85 -21.08
CA ARG A 17 -34.60 36.13 -19.97
C ARG A 17 -35.91 35.43 -20.50
N PRO A 18 -36.86 34.93 -19.68
CA PRO A 18 -37.31 33.53 -19.60
C PRO A 18 -38.74 33.26 -20.13
N THR A 19 -39.13 31.97 -20.24
CA THR A 19 -40.53 31.54 -20.17
C THR A 19 -40.69 30.19 -19.47
N LEU A 20 -41.55 30.20 -18.45
CA LEU A 20 -42.22 29.05 -17.83
C LEU A 20 -43.30 28.49 -18.78
N VAL A 21 -43.62 27.20 -18.67
CA VAL A 21 -44.99 26.66 -18.46
C VAL A 21 -44.93 25.12 -18.26
N CYS A 22 -45.73 24.67 -17.29
CA CYS A 22 -46.15 23.33 -16.83
C CYS A 22 -46.22 22.21 -17.91
N GLY A 23 -46.14 20.91 -17.62
CA GLY A 23 -46.24 20.14 -16.38
C GLY A 23 -47.06 18.86 -16.67
N TRP A 24 -46.60 17.68 -16.23
CA TRP A 24 -47.44 16.49 -16.03
C TRP A 24 -46.84 15.64 -14.88
N GLN A 25 -47.62 15.48 -13.82
CA GLN A 25 -47.46 14.48 -12.77
C GLN A 25 -48.01 13.14 -13.26
N LEU A 26 -47.39 12.03 -12.85
CA LEU A 26 -48.14 10.93 -12.24
C LEU A 26 -47.21 10.00 -11.43
N LEU A 27 -47.60 9.86 -10.16
CA LEU A 27 -47.15 8.93 -9.13
C LEU A 27 -47.07 7.47 -9.62
N TRP A 28 -46.15 6.69 -9.03
CA TRP A 28 -46.52 5.48 -8.27
C TRP A 28 -45.47 5.21 -7.18
N GLN A 29 -45.94 5.23 -5.92
CA GLN A 29 -45.22 4.72 -4.76
C GLN A 29 -45.24 3.19 -4.76
N ARG A 30 -44.13 2.55 -4.40
CA ARG A 30 -44.14 1.33 -3.57
C ARG A 30 -42.86 1.24 -2.75
N ARG A 31 -43.05 1.33 -1.42
CA ARG A 31 -42.12 0.83 -0.40
C ARG A 31 -42.00 -0.69 -0.51
N ILE A 32 -40.77 -1.21 -0.45
CA ILE A 32 -40.46 -2.45 0.27
C ILE A 32 -39.15 -2.21 1.03
N GLN A 33 -39.21 -2.48 2.34
CA GLN A 33 -38.14 -2.44 3.33
C GLN A 33 -37.66 -3.88 3.59
N TRP A 34 -36.55 -4.04 4.35
CA TRP A 34 -35.83 -5.26 4.80
C TRP A 34 -34.71 -5.70 3.83
N GLY A 35 -33.42 -5.80 4.19
CA GLY A 35 -32.68 -5.72 5.44
C GLY A 35 -31.15 -5.83 5.17
N PRO A 36 -30.27 -5.85 6.18
CA PRO A 36 -28.84 -5.57 6.05
C PRO A 36 -28.02 -6.81 5.66
N ASN A 37 -27.18 -6.70 4.63
CA ASN A 37 -26.17 -7.69 4.28
C ASN A 37 -24.79 -7.14 4.65
N GLN A 38 -24.32 -7.46 5.85
CA GLN A 38 -22.90 -7.36 6.23
C GLN A 38 -22.26 -8.72 5.99
N TRP A 39 -21.26 -8.78 5.10
CA TRP A 39 -20.37 -9.92 4.97
C TRP A 39 -19.00 -9.50 5.48
N ALA A 40 -18.49 -10.21 6.49
CA ALA A 40 -17.09 -10.11 6.91
C ALA A 40 -16.47 -11.50 6.72
N PHE A 41 -15.40 -11.57 5.93
CA PHE A 41 -14.56 -12.76 5.80
C PHE A 41 -13.62 -12.84 7.01
N LEU A 42 -13.68 -13.93 7.76
CA LEU A 42 -12.58 -14.35 8.63
C LEU A 42 -11.71 -15.29 7.78
N GLY A 43 -10.49 -14.86 7.47
CA GLY A 43 -9.48 -15.73 6.88
C GLY A 43 -9.18 -16.91 7.80
N ASP A 44 -9.02 -18.09 7.21
CA ASP A 44 -8.61 -19.30 7.90
C ASP A 44 -7.24 -19.11 8.57
N GLY A 45 -7.18 -19.23 9.90
CA GLY A 45 -5.89 -19.30 10.60
C GLY A 45 -5.83 -18.63 11.97
N VAL A 46 -6.68 -19.04 12.92
CA VAL A 46 -6.36 -18.86 14.34
C VAL A 46 -6.50 -20.22 15.02
N ALA A 47 -5.37 -20.92 15.19
CA ALA A 47 -5.29 -22.04 16.09
C ALA A 47 -5.31 -21.48 17.52
N ALA A 48 -6.47 -21.53 18.17
CA ALA A 48 -6.55 -21.23 19.60
C ALA A 48 -5.98 -22.41 20.39
N ASP A 49 -4.99 -22.13 21.23
CA ASP A 49 -4.46 -23.06 22.22
C ASP A 49 -5.55 -23.28 23.30
N VAL A 50 -6.08 -24.50 23.36
CA VAL A 50 -7.14 -24.89 24.30
C VAL A 50 -6.49 -25.61 25.46
N SER A 51 -6.18 -24.89 26.55
CA SER A 51 -5.82 -25.52 27.81
C SER A 51 -7.06 -26.18 28.42
N GLN A 52 -7.21 -27.50 28.24
CA GLN A 52 -8.19 -28.30 28.99
C GLN A 52 -7.63 -28.63 30.37
N GLN A 53 -8.20 -28.07 31.43
CA GLN A 53 -8.09 -28.65 32.77
C GLN A 53 -9.23 -29.66 32.98
N GLY A 54 -8.85 -30.93 33.13
CA GLY A 54 -9.58 -31.95 33.89
C GLY A 54 -10.83 -32.56 33.25
N VAL A 55 -10.72 -33.83 32.83
CA VAL A 55 -11.44 -35.00 33.37
C VAL A 55 -11.23 -36.17 32.39
N ALA A 56 -10.80 -37.31 32.94
CA ALA A 56 -10.49 -38.54 32.23
C ALA A 56 -11.73 -39.20 31.57
N GLY A 57 -11.54 -39.80 30.39
CA GLY A 57 -12.54 -40.66 29.76
C GLY A 57 -12.14 -41.12 28.35
N SER A 58 -11.92 -42.42 28.19
CA SER A 58 -11.56 -43.16 26.97
C SER A 58 -12.73 -43.33 25.97
N HIS A 59 -12.47 -43.15 24.67
CA HIS A 59 -12.73 -44.11 23.55
C HIS A 59 -12.83 -43.43 22.17
N GLU A 60 -12.10 -44.03 21.23
CA GLU A 60 -12.25 -44.19 19.77
C GLU A 60 -13.19 -43.29 18.94
N GLY A 61 -12.59 -42.75 17.87
CA GLY A 61 -13.05 -42.96 16.49
C GLY A 61 -14.33 -42.24 16.04
N ARG A 62 -14.24 -40.95 15.70
CA ARG A 62 -15.26 -40.29 14.84
C ARG A 62 -14.64 -39.31 13.85
N ARG A 63 -15.09 -39.45 12.60
CA ARG A 63 -14.82 -38.60 11.43
C ARG A 63 -15.08 -37.13 11.75
N SER A 64 -14.17 -36.25 11.31
CA SER A 64 -14.25 -34.80 11.40
C SER A 64 -15.41 -34.26 10.54
N GLY A 65 -16.58 -34.08 11.16
CA GLY A 65 -17.65 -33.25 10.60
C GLY A 65 -17.27 -31.78 10.73
N GLY A 66 -17.23 -31.05 9.61
CA GLY A 66 -16.89 -29.64 9.59
C GLY A 66 -17.80 -28.81 10.50
N LEU A 67 -17.19 -28.07 11.43
CA LEU A 67 -17.89 -27.09 12.25
C LEU A 67 -18.14 -25.85 11.39
N SER A 68 -19.41 -25.55 11.10
CA SER A 68 -19.79 -24.26 10.54
C SER A 68 -20.05 -23.29 11.68
N ALA A 69 -19.20 -22.26 11.77
CA ALA A 69 -19.37 -21.11 12.63
C ALA A 69 -19.95 -19.96 11.81
N ARG A 70 -20.96 -19.26 12.34
CA ARG A 70 -21.45 -17.99 11.77
C ARG A 70 -21.44 -16.91 12.85
N PRO A 71 -20.89 -15.71 12.58
CA PRO A 71 -21.03 -14.58 13.47
C PRO A 71 -22.52 -14.21 13.57
N PHE A 72 -23.01 -14.00 14.79
CA PHE A 72 -24.43 -13.71 15.04
C PHE A 72 -24.67 -12.29 15.61
N GLY A 73 -23.62 -11.57 15.97
CA GLY A 73 -23.72 -10.18 16.42
C GLY A 73 -22.38 -9.60 16.86
N TYR A 74 -22.30 -8.27 16.78
CA TYR A 74 -21.21 -7.47 17.33
C TYR A 74 -21.78 -6.60 18.45
N GLY A 75 -21.07 -6.53 19.56
CA GLY A 75 -21.39 -5.62 20.66
C GLY A 75 -20.13 -5.22 21.40
N HIS A 76 -20.16 -4.06 22.05
CA HIS A 76 -19.12 -3.69 23.00
C HIS A 76 -19.57 -4.09 24.39
N ASP A 77 -18.66 -4.69 25.18
CA ASP A 77 -18.86 -4.63 26.62
C ASP A 77 -18.62 -3.19 27.08
N GLY A 78 -19.19 -2.79 28.23
CA GLY A 78 -19.02 -1.42 28.78
C GLY A 78 -17.57 -1.05 29.13
N LEU A 79 -16.59 -1.87 28.74
CA LEU A 79 -15.15 -1.69 28.90
C LEU A 79 -14.42 -1.50 27.56
N GLY A 80 -15.15 -1.49 26.44
CA GLY A 80 -14.60 -1.20 25.11
C GLY A 80 -14.07 -2.42 24.37
N ASN A 81 -14.19 -3.64 24.90
CA ASN A 81 -13.78 -4.85 24.17
C ASN A 81 -14.82 -5.18 23.08
N MET A 82 -14.33 -5.59 21.92
CA MET A 82 -15.17 -6.10 20.85
C MET A 82 -15.62 -7.52 21.21
N ARG A 83 -16.94 -7.72 21.32
CA ARG A 83 -17.56 -9.01 21.60
C ARG A 83 -18.03 -9.61 20.28
N VAL A 84 -17.44 -10.75 19.91
CA VAL A 84 -17.88 -11.55 18.77
C VAL A 84 -18.64 -12.76 19.29
N GLU A 85 -19.94 -12.83 19.00
CA GLU A 85 -20.73 -14.03 19.28
C GLU A 85 -20.66 -15.01 18.12
N VAL A 86 -20.03 -16.15 18.36
CA VAL A 86 -19.95 -17.23 17.38
C VAL A 86 -20.94 -18.33 17.76
N ARG A 87 -21.86 -18.65 16.84
CA ARG A 87 -22.73 -19.83 16.97
C ARG A 87 -22.10 -21.00 16.23
N VAL A 88 -21.93 -22.10 16.94
CA VAL A 88 -21.42 -23.36 16.40
C VAL A 88 -22.51 -24.42 16.44
N ARG A 89 -22.72 -25.11 15.32
CA ARG A 89 -23.69 -26.21 15.25
C ARG A 89 -23.06 -27.49 15.81
N GLY A 90 -23.50 -27.92 16.99
CA GLY A 90 -23.26 -29.28 17.47
C GLY A 90 -23.97 -30.30 16.58
N GLY A 91 -23.36 -31.48 16.37
CA GLY A 91 -23.74 -32.48 15.37
C GLY A 91 -25.21 -32.98 15.37
N PRO A 92 -25.54 -33.93 14.47
CA PRO A 92 -26.86 -34.08 13.85
C PRO A 92 -28.04 -34.52 14.75
N SER A 93 -27.91 -34.62 16.07
CA SER A 93 -29.02 -35.12 16.90
C SER A 93 -29.36 -34.36 18.18
N LYS A 94 -28.65 -33.27 18.55
CA LYS A 94 -29.08 -32.38 19.65
C LYS A 94 -28.59 -30.95 19.42
N THR A 95 -29.49 -30.00 19.22
CA THR A 95 -29.20 -28.56 19.17
C THR A 95 -28.82 -28.05 20.56
N CYS A 96 -27.56 -28.25 20.96
CA CYS A 96 -26.97 -27.54 22.09
C CYS A 96 -26.25 -26.30 21.54
N TRP A 97 -26.76 -25.11 21.88
CA TRP A 97 -26.13 -23.85 21.53
C TRP A 97 -25.11 -23.52 22.62
N ARG A 98 -23.85 -23.30 22.22
CA ARG A 98 -22.82 -22.74 23.11
C ARG A 98 -22.40 -21.40 22.55
N THR A 99 -22.54 -20.36 23.36
CA THR A 99 -22.03 -19.02 23.07
C THR A 99 -20.58 -18.98 23.54
N TRP A 100 -19.66 -18.73 22.61
CA TRP A 100 -18.27 -18.44 22.94
C TRP A 100 -18.07 -16.94 22.84
N VAL A 101 -17.53 -16.34 23.90
CA VAL A 101 -17.10 -14.94 23.88
C VAL A 101 -15.59 -14.97 23.62
N VAL A 102 -15.18 -14.58 22.42
CA VAL A 102 -13.77 -14.29 22.14
C VAL A 102 -13.58 -12.81 22.48
N ALA A 103 -12.92 -12.54 23.61
CA ALA A 103 -12.50 -11.20 23.96
C ALA A 103 -11.16 -10.94 23.28
N ALA A 104 -11.16 -10.18 22.18
CA ALA A 104 -9.95 -9.51 21.75
C ALA A 104 -9.74 -8.33 22.69
N SER A 105 -8.82 -8.49 23.64
CA SER A 105 -8.43 -7.43 24.57
C SER A 105 -7.60 -6.38 23.82
N PHE A 106 -8.27 -5.37 23.28
CA PHE A 106 -7.56 -4.17 22.85
C PHE A 106 -7.22 -3.36 24.11
N PRO A 107 -5.96 -2.94 24.30
CA PRO A 107 -5.61 -2.11 25.45
C PRO A 107 -6.44 -0.83 25.44
N PRO A 108 -6.92 -0.35 26.60
CA PRO A 108 -7.79 0.81 26.69
C PRO A 108 -7.12 2.02 26.03
N MET A 109 -7.86 2.73 25.17
CA MET A 109 -7.35 3.87 24.43
C MET A 109 -6.90 5.05 25.30
N THR A 110 -7.20 5.02 26.60
CA THR A 110 -6.83 6.04 27.59
C THR A 110 -5.32 6.12 27.86
N ASN A 111 -4.50 5.26 27.27
CA ASN A 111 -3.05 5.19 27.50
C ASN A 111 -2.18 5.65 26.31
N LEU A 112 -2.73 6.44 25.37
CA LEU A 112 -1.92 7.08 24.34
C LEU A 112 -1.37 8.42 24.83
N SER A 113 -0.12 8.74 24.49
CA SER A 113 0.45 10.07 24.76
C SER A 113 -0.03 11.08 23.72
N GLN A 114 -0.27 12.32 24.16
CA GLN A 114 -0.62 13.44 23.27
C GLN A 114 0.54 13.71 22.29
N PRO A 115 0.32 13.58 20.97
CA PRO A 115 1.37 13.79 19.98
C PRO A 115 1.68 15.29 19.79
N VAL A 116 2.96 15.63 19.66
CA VAL A 116 3.38 16.98 19.23
C VAL A 116 3.33 17.14 17.72
N VAL A 117 3.45 16.03 16.99
CA VAL A 117 3.46 15.96 15.53
C VAL A 117 3.00 14.58 15.07
N ILE A 118 2.38 14.54 13.90
CA ILE A 118 2.04 13.31 13.18
C ILE A 118 2.92 13.21 11.94
N LEU A 119 3.55 12.06 11.74
CA LEU A 119 4.38 11.76 10.59
C LEU A 119 3.69 10.70 9.72
N THR A 120 3.66 10.91 8.41
CA THR A 120 3.02 9.95 7.48
C THR A 120 3.76 9.84 6.14
N HIS A 121 3.41 8.88 5.32
CA HIS A 121 3.91 8.78 3.95
C HIS A 121 3.31 9.86 3.03
N GLU A 122 4.08 10.35 2.06
CA GLU A 122 3.67 11.43 1.15
C GLU A 122 3.16 10.96 -0.22
N SER A 123 3.38 9.70 -0.62
CA SER A 123 3.30 9.35 -2.05
C SER A 123 1.98 8.76 -2.54
N ASP A 124 1.07 8.42 -1.64
CA ASP A 124 -0.17 7.70 -1.97
C ASP A 124 -1.34 8.04 -1.04
N LEU A 125 -2.45 7.36 -1.30
CA LEU A 125 -3.69 7.51 -0.56
C LEU A 125 -3.59 6.99 0.88
N ASP A 126 -2.80 5.95 1.12
CA ASP A 126 -2.70 5.33 2.44
C ASP A 126 -2.02 6.29 3.42
N GLY A 127 -0.93 6.91 3.00
CA GLY A 127 -0.26 7.98 3.74
C GLY A 127 -1.17 9.18 4.02
N LEU A 128 -1.97 9.62 3.04
CA LEU A 128 -2.90 10.74 3.20
C LEU A 128 -4.00 10.41 4.21
N LEU A 129 -4.69 9.28 4.02
CA LEU A 129 -5.81 8.91 4.88
C LEU A 129 -5.36 8.58 6.30
N SER A 130 -4.29 7.80 6.46
CA SER A 130 -3.77 7.44 7.78
C SER A 130 -3.37 8.68 8.58
N GLY A 131 -2.69 9.66 7.96
CA GLY A 131 -2.32 10.93 8.60
C GLY A 131 -3.52 11.77 9.04
N LEU A 132 -4.54 11.90 8.17
CA LEU A 132 -5.77 12.65 8.47
C LEU A 132 -6.61 11.98 9.56
N LEU A 133 -6.70 10.64 9.54
CA LEU A 133 -7.37 9.86 10.58
C LEU A 133 -6.69 10.06 11.94
N LEU A 134 -5.35 10.10 11.97
CA LEU A 134 -4.62 10.40 13.21
C LEU A 134 -4.83 11.83 13.71
N GLN A 135 -4.95 12.82 12.83
CA GLN A 135 -5.31 14.17 13.25
C GLN A 135 -6.71 14.22 13.87
N LYS A 136 -7.69 13.54 13.26
CA LYS A 136 -9.04 13.38 13.82
C LYS A 136 -9.00 12.70 15.20
N LEU A 137 -8.23 11.62 15.34
CA LEU A 137 -8.07 10.89 16.60
C LEU A 137 -7.41 11.75 17.68
N ALA A 138 -6.34 12.48 17.35
CA ALA A 138 -5.67 13.37 18.29
C ALA A 138 -6.60 14.50 18.77
N PHE A 139 -7.41 15.06 17.87
CA PHE A 139 -8.42 16.06 18.24
C PHE A 139 -9.48 15.47 19.18
N LYS A 140 -9.96 14.25 18.91
CA LYS A 140 -10.94 13.57 19.76
C LYS A 140 -10.40 13.25 21.16
N LEU A 141 -9.15 12.81 21.27
CA LEU A 141 -8.56 12.38 22.53
C LEU A 141 -8.00 13.53 23.38
N PHE A 142 -7.46 14.58 22.73
CA PHE A 142 -6.69 15.61 23.43
C PHE A 142 -7.10 17.05 23.08
N GLY A 143 -8.05 17.25 22.16
CA GLY A 143 -8.48 18.59 21.74
C GLY A 143 -7.43 19.36 20.94
N VAL A 144 -6.42 18.69 20.38
CA VAL A 144 -5.37 19.32 19.56
C VAL A 144 -5.39 18.81 18.13
N VAL A 145 -4.94 19.65 17.20
CA VAL A 145 -4.65 19.26 15.82
C VAL A 145 -3.14 19.33 15.64
N PRO A 146 -2.40 18.23 15.85
CA PRO A 146 -0.96 18.22 15.69
C PRO A 146 -0.59 18.55 14.24
N LYS A 147 0.59 19.14 14.04
CA LYS A 147 1.12 19.35 12.70
C LYS A 147 1.27 17.99 12.01
N LEU A 148 0.71 17.88 10.81
CA LEU A 148 0.96 16.75 9.91
C LEU A 148 2.23 17.03 9.11
N ILE A 149 3.12 16.06 9.05
CA ILE A 149 4.32 16.10 8.22
C ILE A 149 4.34 14.82 7.41
N SER A 150 4.30 14.96 6.09
CA SER A 150 4.51 13.83 5.18
C SER A 150 5.99 13.73 4.80
N SER A 151 6.46 12.54 4.46
CA SER A 151 7.80 12.32 3.93
C SER A 151 7.82 11.11 2.98
N HIS A 152 8.64 11.19 1.94
CA HIS A 152 9.01 10.00 1.17
C HIS A 152 9.90 9.06 2.00
N ALA A 153 9.87 7.75 1.72
CA ALA A 153 10.60 6.73 2.48
C ALA A 153 12.11 7.02 2.59
N ASP A 154 12.74 7.47 1.50
CA ASP A 154 14.17 7.81 1.46
C ASP A 154 14.53 9.03 2.33
N GLU A 155 13.69 10.05 2.31
CA GLU A 155 13.87 11.25 3.14
C GLU A 155 13.67 10.87 4.59
N TRP A 156 12.63 10.09 4.87
CA TRP A 156 12.32 9.60 6.20
C TRP A 156 13.50 8.89 6.85
N GLN A 157 14.16 7.97 6.13
CA GLN A 157 15.32 7.24 6.64
C GLN A 157 16.46 8.17 7.10
N ARG A 158 16.62 9.34 6.48
CA ARG A 158 17.70 10.31 6.79
C ARG A 158 17.28 11.42 7.74
N ARG A 159 15.99 11.52 8.04
CA ARG A 159 15.41 12.60 8.84
C ARG A 159 15.88 12.56 10.29
N GLN A 160 16.21 13.73 10.83
CA GLN A 160 16.33 13.92 12.28
C GLN A 160 14.95 13.86 12.93
N LEU A 161 14.82 13.01 13.93
CA LEU A 161 13.53 12.79 14.58
C LEU A 161 13.20 13.90 15.59
N PRO A 162 11.92 14.33 15.67
CA PRO A 162 11.49 15.30 16.66
C PRO A 162 11.76 14.83 18.09
N ILE A 163 11.83 15.78 19.02
CA ILE A 163 11.85 15.52 20.47
C ILE A 163 10.40 15.54 20.98
N GLY A 164 10.00 14.53 21.76
CA GLY A 164 8.67 14.41 22.36
C GLY A 164 7.84 13.25 21.80
N PRO A 165 6.57 13.09 22.26
CA PRO A 165 5.65 12.07 21.75
C PRO A 165 5.29 12.32 20.28
N VAL A 166 5.48 11.30 19.44
CA VAL A 166 5.20 11.37 18.01
C VAL A 166 4.28 10.22 17.63
N TRP A 167 3.30 10.50 16.76
CA TRP A 167 2.54 9.45 16.09
C TRP A 167 3.04 9.32 14.65
N VAL A 168 3.27 8.09 14.22
CA VAL A 168 3.79 7.76 12.90
C VAL A 168 2.81 6.80 12.23
N SER A 169 2.44 7.07 10.98
CA SER A 169 1.67 6.15 10.12
C SER A 169 2.40 5.87 8.81
N ASP A 170 2.19 4.68 8.25
CA ASP A 170 2.60 4.34 6.88
C ASP A 170 4.10 4.55 6.59
N LEU A 171 4.94 4.39 7.62
CA LEU A 171 6.38 4.50 7.51
C LEU A 171 7.00 3.29 8.18
N GLY A 172 7.60 2.42 7.35
CA GLY A 172 8.27 1.19 7.76
C GLY A 172 9.04 1.32 9.07
N PHE A 173 8.64 0.55 10.10
CA PHE A 173 9.25 0.63 11.43
C PHE A 173 10.78 0.48 11.38
N ASP A 174 11.47 1.50 11.89
CA ASP A 174 12.94 1.57 11.96
C ASP A 174 13.36 1.65 13.44
N PRO A 175 14.43 0.96 13.87
CA PRO A 175 14.92 1.02 15.26
C PRO A 175 15.10 2.43 15.82
N LYS A 176 15.40 3.43 14.98
CA LYS A 176 15.51 4.83 15.41
C LYS A 176 14.18 5.41 15.92
N MET A 177 13.05 4.84 15.53
CA MET A 177 11.71 5.22 15.99
C MET A 177 11.40 4.69 17.39
N ASP A 178 12.19 3.74 17.91
CA ASP A 178 11.93 3.07 19.18
C ASP A 178 12.22 4.01 20.37
N LYS A 179 11.31 4.95 20.58
CA LYS A 179 11.43 6.07 21.51
C LYS A 179 10.25 6.07 22.49
N PRO A 180 10.46 6.57 23.72
CA PRO A 180 9.40 6.65 24.70
C PRO A 180 8.26 7.53 24.22
N ASN A 181 7.03 7.09 24.47
CA ASN A 181 5.79 7.78 24.11
C ASN A 181 5.55 7.95 22.60
N TRP A 182 6.24 7.16 21.77
CA TRP A 182 5.97 7.10 20.33
C TRP A 182 4.92 6.04 20.04
N LEU A 183 4.00 6.38 19.13
CA LEU A 183 3.05 5.45 18.54
C LEU A 183 3.42 5.28 17.06
N VAL A 184 3.68 4.04 16.65
CA VAL A 184 3.91 3.71 15.25
C VAL A 184 2.79 2.79 14.78
N ILE A 185 2.13 3.14 13.69
CA ILE A 185 1.05 2.38 13.07
C ILE A 185 1.47 2.09 11.64
N ASP A 186 1.78 0.84 11.35
CA ASP A 186 2.40 0.48 10.08
C ASP A 186 1.94 -0.91 9.65
N HIS A 187 2.10 -1.21 8.37
CA HIS A 187 1.75 -2.49 7.78
C HIS A 187 2.93 -3.12 7.00
N HIS A 188 3.98 -2.33 6.73
CA HIS A 188 5.15 -2.82 6.04
C HIS A 188 5.83 -3.94 6.83
N ILE A 189 6.35 -4.94 6.11
CA ILE A 189 7.12 -6.00 6.75
C ILE A 189 8.36 -5.37 7.39
N ASN A 190 8.48 -5.52 8.70
CA ASN A 190 9.63 -5.09 9.47
C ASN A 190 10.21 -6.29 10.23
N ARG A 191 11.52 -6.23 10.51
CA ARG A 191 12.23 -7.29 11.27
C ARG A 191 12.57 -6.86 12.70
N ALA A 192 12.51 -5.57 12.99
CA ALA A 192 12.81 -5.02 14.30
C ALA A 192 11.60 -5.16 15.23
N ARG A 193 11.83 -5.46 16.50
CA ARG A 193 10.79 -5.48 17.52
C ARG A 193 10.90 -4.21 18.36
N PRO A 194 9.80 -3.52 18.67
CA PRO A 194 9.84 -2.37 19.55
C PRO A 194 10.12 -2.82 20.99
N GLU A 195 10.99 -2.09 21.69
CA GLU A 195 11.22 -2.25 23.13
C GLU A 195 10.51 -1.14 23.93
N VAL A 196 10.37 0.05 23.33
CA VAL A 196 9.93 1.26 24.03
C VAL A 196 8.72 1.92 23.36
N ALA A 197 8.74 2.05 22.04
CA ALA A 197 7.63 2.60 21.27
C ALA A 197 6.45 1.62 21.25
N ARG A 198 5.24 2.15 21.14
CA ARG A 198 4.06 1.33 20.88
C ARG A 198 3.92 1.12 19.38
N LEU A 199 4.06 -0.13 18.92
CA LEU A 199 3.80 -0.52 17.54
C LEU A 199 2.43 -1.18 17.41
N ILE A 200 1.62 -0.69 16.47
CA ILE A 200 0.41 -1.35 15.97
C ILE A 200 0.73 -1.78 14.54
N HIS A 201 0.77 -3.10 14.31
CA HIS A 201 1.27 -3.66 13.06
C HIS A 201 0.43 -4.84 12.58
N ASP A 202 0.03 -4.80 11.31
CA ASP A 202 -0.64 -5.89 10.62
C ASP A 202 -0.40 -5.80 9.10
N PRO A 203 0.43 -6.68 8.51
CA PRO A 203 0.69 -6.69 7.07
C PRO A 203 -0.51 -7.05 6.20
N ALA A 204 -1.60 -7.54 6.78
CA ALA A 204 -2.83 -7.87 6.06
C ALA A 204 -3.80 -6.68 5.94
N LYS A 205 -3.41 -5.51 6.45
CA LYS A 205 -4.21 -4.27 6.44
C LYS A 205 -3.35 -3.11 5.94
N SER A 206 -3.97 -2.11 5.34
CA SER A 206 -3.34 -0.81 5.09
C SER A 206 -3.16 -0.01 6.39
N ALA A 207 -2.26 0.96 6.41
CA ALA A 207 -2.07 1.83 7.57
C ALA A 207 -3.33 2.65 7.87
N ALA A 208 -4.06 3.11 6.85
CA ALA A 208 -5.32 3.81 7.03
C ALA A 208 -6.38 2.91 7.65
N LYS A 209 -6.41 1.61 7.33
CA LYS A 209 -7.32 0.65 7.99
C LYS A 209 -7.01 0.51 9.47
N LEU A 210 -5.73 0.40 9.84
CA LEU A 210 -5.31 0.36 11.25
C LEU A 210 -5.67 1.65 12.00
N CYS A 211 -5.41 2.81 11.40
CA CYS A 211 -5.80 4.10 11.96
C CYS A 211 -7.32 4.24 12.11
N TYR A 212 -8.09 3.74 11.13
CA TYR A 212 -9.54 3.78 11.16
C TYR A 212 -10.13 2.92 12.29
N GLU A 213 -9.55 1.75 12.56
CA GLU A 213 -9.96 0.91 13.69
C GLU A 213 -9.81 1.65 15.03
N LEU A 214 -8.72 2.42 15.21
CA LEU A 214 -8.56 3.30 16.38
C LEU A 214 -9.60 4.42 16.42
N CYS A 215 -9.90 5.04 15.28
CA CYS A 215 -10.98 6.03 15.17
C CYS A 215 -12.35 5.44 15.54
N CYS A 216 -12.66 4.22 15.10
CA CYS A 216 -13.88 3.50 15.48
C CYS A 216 -13.97 3.27 16.98
N MET A 217 -12.88 2.82 17.61
CA MET A 217 -12.81 2.68 19.07
C MET A 217 -13.03 4.01 19.79
N ALA A 218 -12.69 5.15 19.16
CA ALA A 218 -12.94 6.51 19.67
C ALA A 218 -14.36 7.04 19.43
N GLY A 219 -15.22 6.25 18.78
CA GLY A 219 -16.54 6.70 18.34
C GLY A 219 -16.50 7.70 17.19
N LEU A 220 -15.44 7.68 16.36
CA LEU A 220 -15.29 8.51 15.16
C LEU A 220 -15.64 7.75 13.87
N GLY A 221 -16.05 6.48 13.96
CA GLY A 221 -16.45 5.70 12.79
C GLY A 221 -17.64 6.32 12.07
N SER A 222 -17.63 6.28 10.74
CA SER A 222 -18.74 6.75 9.90
C SER A 222 -18.83 5.92 8.62
N PRO A 223 -20.02 5.78 8.00
CA PRO A 223 -20.16 5.04 6.74
C PRO A 223 -19.28 5.59 5.62
N ALA A 224 -19.07 6.91 5.59
CA ALA A 224 -18.23 7.56 4.59
C ALA A 224 -16.75 7.18 4.77
N LEU A 225 -16.24 7.21 6.02
CA LEU A 225 -14.89 6.78 6.33
C LEU A 225 -14.70 5.29 6.09
N GLU A 226 -15.67 4.46 6.48
CA GLU A 226 -15.63 3.01 6.24
C GLU A 226 -15.48 2.70 4.75
N ARG A 227 -16.25 3.37 3.90
CA ARG A 227 -16.17 3.20 2.45
C ARG A 227 -14.82 3.64 1.90
N LEU A 228 -14.33 4.82 2.30
CA LEU A 228 -13.07 5.36 1.81
C LEU A 228 -11.87 4.51 2.25
N VAL A 229 -11.87 4.06 3.51
CA VAL A 229 -10.83 3.18 4.05
C VAL A 229 -10.84 1.82 3.37
N HIS A 230 -12.02 1.26 3.07
CA HIS A 230 -12.10 0.02 2.30
C HIS A 230 -11.51 0.18 0.89
N LEU A 231 -11.85 1.26 0.17
CA LEU A 231 -11.27 1.52 -1.15
C LEU A 231 -9.74 1.68 -1.09
N ASN A 232 -9.24 2.35 -0.06
CA ASN A 232 -7.80 2.43 0.19
C ASN A 232 -7.17 1.05 0.39
N ASP A 233 -7.71 0.27 1.32
CA ASP A 233 -7.23 -1.08 1.67
C ASP A 233 -7.16 -1.99 0.43
N VAL A 234 -8.20 -1.95 -0.40
CA VAL A 234 -8.26 -2.69 -1.67
C VAL A 234 -7.16 -2.25 -2.64
N SER A 235 -6.93 -0.94 -2.80
CA SER A 235 -5.92 -0.44 -3.74
C SER A 235 -4.49 -0.65 -3.26
N ASP A 236 -4.27 -0.49 -1.96
CA ASP A 236 -2.97 -0.49 -1.31
C ASP A 236 -2.42 -1.92 -1.21
N LEU A 237 -3.24 -2.84 -0.70
CA LEU A 237 -2.95 -4.28 -0.68
C LEU A 237 -3.11 -4.95 -2.05
N PHE A 238 -3.59 -4.20 -3.05
CA PHE A 238 -3.76 -4.63 -4.42
C PHE A 238 -4.69 -5.85 -4.57
N LEU A 239 -5.86 -5.81 -3.93
CA LEU A 239 -6.83 -6.90 -3.86
C LEU A 239 -7.67 -7.01 -5.15
N VAL A 240 -7.09 -7.57 -6.20
CA VAL A 240 -7.71 -7.64 -7.54
C VAL A 240 -9.07 -8.35 -7.57
N GLY A 241 -9.28 -9.32 -6.68
CA GLY A 241 -10.54 -10.06 -6.59
C GLY A 241 -11.69 -9.26 -5.96
N ASP A 242 -11.42 -8.08 -5.42
CA ASP A 242 -12.44 -7.22 -4.84
C ASP A 242 -13.28 -6.55 -5.95
N GLN A 243 -14.61 -6.50 -5.75
CA GLN A 243 -15.54 -5.89 -6.71
C GLN A 243 -15.21 -4.40 -6.96
N ASP A 244 -14.61 -3.74 -5.98
CA ASP A 244 -14.31 -2.32 -6.01
C ASP A 244 -12.88 -2.03 -6.47
N PHE A 245 -12.09 -3.05 -6.83
CA PHE A 245 -10.67 -2.91 -7.18
C PHE A 245 -10.38 -1.83 -8.22
N VAL A 246 -11.19 -1.77 -9.27
CA VAL A 246 -11.04 -0.77 -10.34
C VAL A 246 -11.28 0.65 -9.83
N LEU A 247 -12.31 0.84 -9.00
CA LEU A 247 -12.62 2.13 -8.38
C LEU A 247 -11.57 2.52 -7.33
N ALA A 248 -11.16 1.57 -6.50
CA ALA A 248 -10.08 1.72 -5.53
C ALA A 248 -8.79 2.24 -6.19
N CYS A 249 -8.43 1.71 -7.35
CA CYS A 249 -7.30 2.20 -8.13
C CYS A 249 -7.47 3.65 -8.63
N ASP A 250 -8.69 4.13 -8.90
CA ASP A 250 -8.93 5.54 -9.22
C ASP A 250 -8.64 6.44 -8.03
N TYR A 251 -9.05 6.03 -6.82
CA TYR A 251 -8.75 6.78 -5.60
C TYR A 251 -7.25 6.85 -5.33
N ALA A 252 -6.53 5.73 -5.46
CA ALA A 252 -5.07 5.72 -5.34
C ALA A 252 -4.39 6.61 -6.39
N ASN A 253 -4.88 6.59 -7.63
CA ASN A 253 -4.35 7.44 -8.70
C ASN A 253 -4.67 8.91 -8.53
N LEU A 254 -5.76 9.27 -7.86
CA LEU A 254 -6.13 10.66 -7.59
C LEU A 254 -5.01 11.33 -6.80
N VAL A 255 -4.56 10.71 -5.70
CA VAL A 255 -3.46 11.25 -4.90
C VAL A 255 -2.14 11.27 -5.66
N LYS A 256 -1.85 10.22 -6.44
CA LYS A 256 -0.64 10.18 -7.29
C LYS A 256 -0.63 11.25 -8.38
N SER A 257 -1.81 11.59 -8.92
CA SER A 257 -1.94 12.58 -10.01
C SER A 257 -1.88 14.01 -9.49
N TYR A 258 -2.51 14.28 -8.34
CA TYR A 258 -2.64 15.63 -7.80
C TYR A 258 -1.68 15.96 -6.65
N GLN A 259 -0.96 14.97 -6.12
CA GLN A 259 -0.05 15.05 -4.98
C GLN A 259 -0.75 15.25 -3.64
N PHE A 260 -0.10 14.76 -2.58
CA PHE A 260 -0.62 14.73 -1.20
C PHE A 260 -1.17 16.08 -0.72
N TRP A 261 -0.34 17.12 -0.73
CA TRP A 261 -0.70 18.41 -0.13
C TRP A 261 -1.79 19.15 -0.92
N THR A 262 -1.80 19.02 -2.24
CA THR A 262 -2.89 19.57 -3.07
C THR A 262 -4.23 18.93 -2.72
N VAL A 263 -4.26 17.60 -2.59
CA VAL A 263 -5.50 16.89 -2.24
C VAL A 263 -5.90 17.21 -0.80
N HIS A 264 -4.95 17.21 0.13
CA HIS A 264 -5.16 17.62 1.52
C HIS A 264 -5.83 18.99 1.63
N ASP A 265 -5.31 19.99 0.90
CA ASP A 265 -5.83 21.36 0.94
C ASP A 265 -7.20 21.46 0.29
N LEU A 266 -7.41 20.77 -0.83
CA LEU A 266 -8.69 20.72 -1.54
C LEU A 266 -9.82 20.15 -0.68
N ILE A 267 -9.51 19.15 0.14
CA ILE A 267 -10.48 18.54 1.08
C ILE A 267 -10.46 19.21 2.46
N GLU A 268 -9.72 20.31 2.63
CA GLU A 268 -9.56 21.04 3.91
C GLU A 268 -9.20 20.13 5.10
N GLY A 269 -8.34 19.13 4.86
CA GLY A 269 -7.97 18.13 5.86
C GLY A 269 -9.11 17.22 6.32
N ASN A 270 -10.24 17.18 5.62
CA ASN A 270 -11.39 16.35 5.96
C ASN A 270 -11.50 15.12 5.03
N PRO A 271 -11.05 13.92 5.43
CA PRO A 271 -11.02 12.74 4.56
C PRO A 271 -12.37 12.39 3.95
N GLU A 272 -13.48 12.60 4.65
CA GLU A 272 -14.83 12.32 4.15
C GLU A 272 -15.19 13.14 2.90
N LYS A 273 -14.59 14.32 2.70
CA LYS A 273 -14.79 15.12 1.48
C LYS A 273 -14.11 14.52 0.24
N LEU A 274 -13.22 13.53 0.42
CA LEU A 274 -12.60 12.82 -0.68
C LEU A 274 -13.53 11.74 -1.28
N LEU A 275 -14.48 11.23 -0.49
CA LEU A 275 -15.45 10.26 -0.95
C LEU A 275 -16.34 10.89 -2.04
N ASP A 276 -16.43 10.22 -3.18
CA ASP A 276 -17.16 10.63 -4.37
C ASP A 276 -16.73 12.02 -4.92
N HIS A 277 -15.46 12.39 -4.68
CA HIS A 277 -14.92 13.66 -5.14
C HIS A 277 -14.97 13.77 -6.68
N PRO A 278 -15.40 14.91 -7.27
CA PRO A 278 -15.58 15.05 -8.72
C PRO A 278 -14.34 14.74 -9.57
N LEU A 279 -13.14 14.92 -9.01
CA LEU A 279 -11.88 14.57 -9.70
C LEU A 279 -11.73 13.08 -10.01
N LEU A 280 -12.54 12.20 -9.42
CA LEU A 280 -12.61 10.78 -9.79
C LEU A 280 -13.09 10.59 -11.23
N GLU A 281 -13.89 11.51 -11.77
CA GLU A 281 -14.25 11.48 -13.20
C GLU A 281 -13.01 11.60 -14.09
N VAL A 282 -12.06 12.46 -13.69
CA VAL A 282 -10.78 12.60 -14.40
C VAL A 282 -9.99 11.30 -14.33
N MET A 283 -9.96 10.63 -13.17
CA MET A 283 -9.26 9.34 -13.02
C MET A 283 -9.90 8.26 -13.90
N ALA A 284 -11.23 8.19 -13.92
CA ALA A 284 -11.96 7.27 -14.77
C ALA A 284 -11.71 7.52 -16.27
N VAL A 285 -11.66 8.79 -16.70
CA VAL A 285 -11.31 9.17 -18.08
C VAL A 285 -9.86 8.80 -18.40
N LYS A 286 -8.90 9.11 -17.51
CA LYS A 286 -7.49 8.71 -17.68
C LYS A 286 -7.39 7.20 -17.84
N ARG A 287 -8.01 6.39 -16.97
CA ARG A 287 -8.03 4.93 -17.13
C ARG A 287 -8.61 4.52 -18.50
N LYS A 288 -9.77 5.06 -18.89
CA LYS A 288 -10.44 4.68 -20.14
C LYS A 288 -9.62 5.01 -21.40
N VAL A 289 -8.87 6.11 -21.36
CA VAL A 289 -8.16 6.64 -22.54
C VAL A 289 -6.69 6.24 -22.52
N GLU A 290 -6.00 6.48 -21.42
CA GLU A 290 -4.55 6.30 -21.32
C GLU A 290 -4.15 4.83 -21.15
N ASP A 291 -4.87 4.05 -20.34
CA ASP A 291 -4.44 2.68 -20.04
C ASP A 291 -4.41 1.77 -21.27
N PRO A 292 -5.40 1.78 -22.19
CA PRO A 292 -5.32 0.98 -23.42
C PRO A 292 -4.16 1.39 -24.32
N ILE A 293 -3.85 2.69 -24.40
CA ILE A 293 -2.72 3.20 -25.19
C ILE A 293 -1.40 2.74 -24.55
N GLY A 294 -1.27 2.92 -23.24
CA GLY A 294 -0.10 2.51 -22.46
C GLY A 294 0.14 1.01 -22.53
N LEU A 295 -0.91 0.20 -22.44
CA LEU A 295 -0.85 -1.25 -22.58
C LEU A 295 -0.37 -1.67 -23.98
N ALA A 296 -1.00 -1.14 -25.04
CA ALA A 296 -0.63 -1.47 -26.42
C ALA A 296 0.83 -1.09 -26.72
N TRP A 297 1.28 0.07 -26.21
CA TRP A 297 2.68 0.46 -26.28
C TRP A 297 3.58 -0.52 -25.53
N SER A 298 3.29 -0.78 -24.26
CA SER A 298 4.17 -1.55 -23.37
C SER A 298 4.38 -2.99 -23.85
N LYS A 299 3.36 -3.62 -24.44
CA LYS A 299 3.47 -4.95 -25.05
C LYS A 299 4.53 -5.04 -26.15
N ASN A 300 4.72 -3.97 -26.90
CA ASN A 300 5.72 -3.91 -27.99
C ASN A 300 7.09 -3.42 -27.51
N HIS A 301 7.22 -3.01 -26.25
CA HIS A 301 8.43 -2.40 -25.69
C HIS A 301 8.85 -3.11 -24.40
N LEU A 302 8.85 -4.45 -24.46
CA LEU A 302 9.39 -5.31 -23.42
C LEU A 302 10.88 -5.56 -23.66
N VAL A 303 11.70 -5.28 -22.65
CA VAL A 303 13.14 -5.54 -22.66
C VAL A 303 13.46 -6.60 -21.61
N ARG A 304 14.19 -7.65 -22.01
CA ARG A 304 14.69 -8.65 -21.04
C ARG A 304 15.66 -7.99 -20.07
N ILE A 305 15.41 -8.13 -18.77
CA ILE A 305 16.39 -7.79 -17.72
C ILE A 305 17.09 -9.05 -17.24
N SER A 306 16.33 -10.10 -16.88
CA SER A 306 16.82 -11.43 -16.51
C SER A 306 15.79 -12.48 -16.94
N ASP A 307 15.99 -13.75 -16.58
CA ASP A 307 14.97 -14.79 -16.80
C ASP A 307 13.71 -14.59 -15.96
N GLU A 308 13.82 -13.93 -14.80
CA GLU A 308 12.68 -13.68 -13.91
C GLU A 308 12.05 -12.30 -14.11
N VAL A 309 12.77 -11.34 -14.71
CA VAL A 309 12.37 -9.94 -14.76
C VAL A 309 12.41 -9.41 -16.18
N GLY A 310 11.27 -8.88 -16.63
CA GLY A 310 11.16 -8.05 -17.84
C GLY A 310 10.99 -6.60 -17.47
N TYR A 311 11.58 -5.68 -18.25
CA TYR A 311 11.27 -4.26 -18.19
C TYR A 311 10.15 -3.93 -19.16
N ALA A 312 9.08 -3.32 -18.67
CA ALA A 312 7.97 -2.80 -19.45
C ALA A 312 8.07 -1.26 -19.52
N ASP A 313 8.24 -0.73 -20.73
CA ASP A 313 8.28 0.72 -20.94
C ASP A 313 6.88 1.34 -20.89
N ILE A 314 6.38 1.63 -19.70
CA ILE A 314 5.05 2.23 -19.52
C ILE A 314 5.14 3.76 -19.58
N ARG A 315 4.77 4.32 -20.73
CA ARG A 315 4.88 5.78 -21.01
C ARG A 315 3.69 6.61 -20.56
N ILE A 316 2.51 6.02 -20.56
CA ILE A 316 1.24 6.69 -20.29
C ILE A 316 0.28 5.73 -19.60
N GLY A 317 -0.67 6.26 -18.83
CA GLY A 317 -1.65 5.48 -18.09
C GLY A 317 -1.16 5.00 -16.73
N ASN A 318 -2.01 4.24 -16.05
CA ASN A 318 -1.73 3.70 -14.73
C ASN A 318 -0.73 2.55 -14.82
N SER A 319 0.50 2.82 -14.44
CA SER A 319 1.59 1.82 -14.43
C SER A 319 1.28 0.56 -13.62
N ASN A 320 0.53 0.66 -12.52
CA ASN A 320 0.15 -0.50 -11.72
C ASN A 320 -0.82 -1.41 -12.49
N MET A 321 -1.86 -0.82 -13.06
CA MET A 321 -2.89 -1.55 -13.81
C MET A 321 -2.35 -2.12 -15.11
N ILE A 322 -1.55 -1.36 -15.85
CA ILE A 322 -0.94 -1.81 -17.10
C ILE A 322 0.01 -2.99 -16.83
N ALA A 323 0.90 -2.88 -15.84
CA ALA A 323 1.81 -3.97 -15.50
C ALA A 323 1.04 -5.22 -15.01
N TYR A 324 -0.01 -5.03 -14.21
CA TYR A 324 -0.87 -6.13 -13.77
C TYR A 324 -1.55 -6.82 -14.95
N GLN A 325 -2.17 -6.06 -15.86
CA GLN A 325 -2.84 -6.60 -17.03
C GLN A 325 -1.87 -7.35 -17.95
N MET A 326 -0.65 -6.85 -18.14
CA MET A 326 0.38 -7.55 -18.92
C MET A 326 0.77 -8.90 -18.29
N LEU A 327 0.90 -8.96 -16.96
CA LEU A 327 1.15 -10.19 -16.20
C LEU A 327 -0.06 -11.14 -16.23
N GLU A 328 -1.27 -10.61 -16.26
CA GLU A 328 -2.50 -11.39 -16.29
C GLU A 328 -2.73 -12.07 -17.64
N GLU A 329 -2.59 -11.31 -18.72
CA GLU A 329 -2.71 -11.80 -20.09
C GLU A 329 -1.53 -12.69 -20.52
N GLN A 330 -0.53 -12.86 -19.64
CA GLN A 330 0.72 -13.58 -19.92
C GLN A 330 1.43 -13.08 -21.18
N THR A 331 1.21 -11.80 -21.52
CA THR A 331 1.88 -11.14 -22.65
C THR A 331 3.38 -10.97 -22.40
N ALA A 332 3.78 -10.95 -21.13
CA ALA A 332 5.16 -11.05 -20.71
C ALA A 332 5.50 -12.50 -20.32
N SER A 333 6.59 -13.04 -20.87
CA SER A 333 7.14 -14.34 -20.45
C SER A 333 7.79 -14.30 -19.06
N TYR A 334 7.76 -13.14 -18.39
CA TYR A 334 8.45 -12.88 -17.13
C TYR A 334 7.47 -12.88 -15.96
N PRO A 335 7.78 -13.57 -14.84
CA PRO A 335 6.93 -13.56 -13.65
C PRO A 335 6.92 -12.21 -12.91
N VAL A 336 7.89 -11.34 -13.17
CA VAL A 336 7.98 -10.00 -12.61
C VAL A 336 8.17 -8.98 -13.74
N LEU A 337 7.40 -7.89 -13.70
CA LEU A 337 7.60 -6.73 -14.56
C LEU A 337 8.16 -5.57 -13.77
N ALA A 338 9.25 -4.99 -14.27
CA ALA A 338 9.84 -3.76 -13.81
C ALA A 338 9.38 -2.59 -14.68
N SER A 339 9.05 -1.46 -14.06
CA SER A 339 8.94 -0.16 -14.73
C SER A 339 9.86 0.83 -14.04
N VAL A 340 10.32 1.85 -14.77
CA VAL A 340 11.26 2.84 -14.24
C VAL A 340 10.66 4.22 -14.42
N CYS A 341 10.60 4.99 -13.33
CA CYS A 341 10.15 6.37 -13.35
C CYS A 341 11.19 7.28 -12.70
N ARG A 342 11.09 8.57 -13.00
CA ARG A 342 11.89 9.61 -12.36
C ARG A 342 11.03 10.25 -11.25
N GLY A 343 11.51 10.18 -10.02
CA GLY A 343 10.90 10.79 -8.85
C GLY A 343 11.16 12.30 -8.75
N VAL A 344 10.58 12.93 -7.72
CA VAL A 344 10.52 14.39 -7.51
C VAL A 344 11.91 15.06 -7.46
N ASN A 345 12.93 14.38 -6.93
CA ASN A 345 14.30 14.89 -6.83
C ASN A 345 15.24 14.42 -7.97
N GLY A 346 14.67 13.98 -9.09
CA GLY A 346 15.43 13.40 -10.20
C GLY A 346 15.98 11.99 -9.92
N ALA A 347 15.72 11.44 -8.73
CA ALA A 347 16.03 10.07 -8.38
C ALA A 347 15.29 9.10 -9.31
N ILE A 348 15.96 8.03 -9.73
CA ILE A 348 15.34 7.00 -10.57
C ILE A 348 14.80 5.91 -9.65
N ILE A 349 13.52 5.56 -9.84
CA ILE A 349 12.81 4.56 -9.05
C ILE A 349 12.48 3.40 -9.98
N ALA A 350 12.89 2.19 -9.59
CA ALA A 350 12.45 0.95 -10.21
C ALA A 350 11.26 0.39 -9.43
N SER A 351 10.12 0.25 -10.09
CA SER A 351 8.91 -0.37 -9.53
C SER A 351 8.75 -1.78 -10.08
N PHE A 352 8.46 -2.73 -9.20
CA PHE A 352 8.33 -4.15 -9.54
C PHE A 352 6.90 -4.62 -9.27
N ARG A 353 6.32 -5.34 -10.22
CA ARG A 353 4.98 -5.93 -10.11
C ARG A 353 5.04 -7.43 -10.39
N SER A 354 4.29 -8.22 -9.62
CA SER A 354 4.16 -9.67 -9.80
C SER A 354 2.75 -10.13 -9.44
N ARG A 355 2.42 -11.39 -9.75
CA ARG A 355 1.16 -12.04 -9.32
C ARG A 355 1.36 -13.13 -8.25
N ASN A 356 2.62 -13.43 -7.91
CA ASN A 356 3.01 -14.60 -7.11
C ASN A 356 3.95 -14.25 -5.93
N GLY A 357 3.97 -12.99 -5.51
CA GLY A 357 4.74 -12.51 -4.37
C GLY A 357 6.23 -12.26 -4.64
N LYS A 358 6.69 -12.38 -5.88
CA LYS A 358 8.12 -12.23 -6.24
C LYS A 358 8.59 -10.77 -6.34
N ALA A 359 7.70 -9.79 -6.45
CA ALA A 359 8.11 -8.38 -6.61
C ALA A 359 8.96 -7.87 -5.44
N LEU A 360 8.56 -8.18 -4.19
CA LEU A 360 9.33 -7.78 -3.00
C LEU A 360 10.73 -8.42 -2.99
N GLN A 361 10.83 -9.71 -3.30
CA GLN A 361 12.11 -10.42 -3.34
C GLN A 361 13.09 -9.80 -4.33
N ILE A 362 12.60 -9.31 -5.48
CA ILE A 362 13.42 -8.59 -6.45
C ILE A 362 13.81 -7.21 -5.90
N ALA A 363 12.87 -6.45 -5.33
CA ALA A 363 13.13 -5.12 -4.78
C ALA A 363 14.16 -5.13 -3.64
N GLU A 364 14.13 -6.13 -2.76
CA GLU A 364 15.09 -6.28 -1.66
C GLU A 364 16.55 -6.39 -2.14
N ARG A 365 16.80 -6.95 -3.34
CA ARG A 365 18.16 -7.00 -3.94
C ARG A 365 18.72 -5.62 -4.24
N PHE A 366 17.85 -4.62 -4.34
CA PHE A 366 18.19 -3.21 -4.53
C PHE A 366 18.02 -2.38 -3.26
N LYS A 367 17.89 -3.03 -2.09
CA LYS A 367 17.54 -2.38 -0.81
C LYS A 367 16.21 -1.62 -0.87
N GLY A 368 15.32 -2.07 -1.74
CA GLY A 368 13.94 -1.59 -1.83
C GLY A 368 13.03 -2.27 -0.82
N GLY A 369 11.74 -1.99 -0.93
CA GLY A 369 10.68 -2.53 -0.08
C GLY A 369 9.29 -2.39 -0.71
N GLY A 370 8.27 -2.77 0.05
CA GLY A 370 6.86 -2.72 -0.36
C GLY A 370 6.13 -4.04 -0.08
N HIS A 371 5.07 -4.29 -0.84
CA HIS A 371 4.27 -5.52 -0.73
C HIS A 371 4.81 -6.64 -1.62
N ALA A 372 4.41 -7.88 -1.30
CA ALA A 372 4.82 -9.07 -2.02
C ALA A 372 4.65 -8.95 -3.55
N ASN A 373 3.55 -8.33 -4.02
CA ASN A 373 3.24 -8.15 -5.44
C ASN A 373 3.50 -6.75 -6.01
N ALA A 374 3.81 -5.78 -5.15
CA ALA A 374 4.04 -4.40 -5.55
C ALA A 374 5.11 -3.79 -4.65
N ALA A 375 6.33 -3.74 -5.17
CA ALA A 375 7.48 -3.21 -4.45
C ALA A 375 8.24 -2.21 -5.32
N ALA A 376 9.15 -1.46 -4.72
CA ALA A 376 9.98 -0.52 -5.43
C ALA A 376 11.36 -0.37 -4.76
N ALA A 377 12.32 0.14 -5.53
CA ALA A 377 13.64 0.51 -5.04
C ALA A 377 14.09 1.81 -5.68
N VAL A 378 14.69 2.69 -4.88
CA VAL A 378 15.36 3.89 -5.39
C VAL A 378 16.77 3.51 -5.81
N LEU A 379 17.11 3.81 -7.07
CA LEU A 379 18.40 3.47 -7.64
C LEU A 379 19.50 4.47 -7.20
N PRO A 380 20.78 4.07 -7.22
CA PRO A 380 21.90 4.96 -6.89
C PRO A 380 21.87 6.29 -7.65
N ARG A 381 22.28 7.38 -6.99
CA ARG A 381 22.29 8.76 -7.55
C ARG A 381 23.13 8.93 -8.82
N SER A 382 24.08 8.02 -9.07
CA SER A 382 24.86 7.99 -10.31
C SER A 382 24.01 7.63 -11.53
N ILE A 383 22.85 6.99 -11.34
CA ILE A 383 21.92 6.61 -12.39
C ILE A 383 20.91 7.72 -12.57
N GLN A 384 21.00 8.40 -13.71
CA GLN A 384 20.16 9.56 -13.99
C GLN A 384 19.22 9.35 -15.18
N LYS A 385 19.45 8.34 -16.02
CA LYS A 385 18.64 8.07 -17.21
C LYS A 385 18.07 6.66 -17.18
N VAL A 386 16.93 6.49 -17.84
CA VAL A 386 16.23 5.20 -17.95
C VAL A 386 17.11 4.11 -18.59
N PRO A 387 17.86 4.35 -19.68
CA PRO A 387 18.76 3.32 -20.22
C PRO A 387 19.81 2.84 -19.21
N ASP A 388 20.42 3.77 -18.46
CA ASP A 388 21.42 3.44 -17.43
C ASP A 388 20.79 2.62 -16.29
N ALA A 389 19.52 2.91 -15.96
CA ALA A 389 18.77 2.15 -14.98
C ALA A 389 18.52 0.71 -15.44
N ILE A 390 18.13 0.52 -16.70
CA ILE A 390 17.93 -0.80 -17.31
C ILE A 390 19.23 -1.62 -17.25
N GLU A 391 20.37 -1.02 -17.62
CA GLU A 391 21.68 -1.70 -17.57
C GLU A 391 22.12 -2.01 -16.13
N TYR A 392 21.83 -1.11 -15.19
CA TYR A 392 22.06 -1.39 -13.78
C TYR A 392 21.22 -2.56 -13.25
N LEU A 393 19.94 -2.61 -13.59
CA LEU A 393 19.05 -3.72 -13.22
C LEU A 393 19.58 -5.05 -13.79
N LYS A 394 20.01 -5.07 -15.05
CA LYS A 394 20.62 -6.26 -15.68
C LYS A 394 21.87 -6.72 -14.94
N LYS A 395 22.76 -5.78 -14.59
CA LYS A 395 24.00 -6.09 -13.88
C LYS A 395 23.76 -6.73 -12.51
N ILE A 396 22.80 -6.22 -11.74
CA ILE A 396 22.51 -6.74 -10.40
C ILE A 396 21.75 -8.07 -10.46
N LEU A 397 20.84 -8.23 -11.43
CA LEU A 397 19.99 -9.43 -11.52
C LEU A 397 20.62 -10.59 -12.30
N ASN A 398 21.66 -10.33 -13.08
CA ASN A 398 22.49 -11.34 -13.71
C ASN A 398 23.94 -11.11 -13.29
N PRO A 399 24.31 -11.38 -12.02
CA PRO A 399 25.71 -11.41 -11.67
C PRO A 399 26.34 -12.46 -12.59
N ALA A 400 27.33 -12.07 -13.39
CA ALA A 400 28.14 -13.05 -14.08
C ALA A 400 28.56 -14.09 -13.03
N VAL A 401 28.45 -15.38 -13.37
CA VAL A 401 29.29 -16.36 -12.68
C VAL A 401 30.68 -15.78 -12.82
N GLN A 402 31.25 -15.29 -11.72
CA GLN A 402 32.66 -14.96 -11.72
C GLN A 402 33.30 -16.27 -12.13
N GLU A 403 33.81 -16.34 -13.36
CA GLU A 403 34.74 -17.39 -13.68
C GLU A 403 35.82 -17.29 -12.60
N GLU A 404 36.01 -18.36 -11.84
CA GLU A 404 37.20 -18.61 -11.02
C GLU A 404 38.43 -18.76 -11.95
N THR A 405 38.67 -17.76 -12.80
CA THR A 405 39.81 -17.69 -13.73
C THR A 405 40.44 -16.30 -13.69
N ALA A 406 40.38 -15.62 -12.55
CA ALA A 406 41.36 -14.61 -12.20
C ALA A 406 42.28 -15.18 -11.12
N GLY A 407 43.19 -16.06 -11.55
CA GLY A 407 44.38 -16.37 -10.75
C GLY A 407 45.02 -15.06 -10.31
N ASP A 408 45.37 -15.00 -9.03
CA ASP A 408 45.93 -13.84 -8.33
C ASP A 408 46.91 -13.08 -9.24
N PRO A 409 46.64 -11.79 -9.55
CA PRO A 409 47.55 -10.96 -10.33
C PRO A 409 48.98 -10.93 -9.76
N MET A 410 49.12 -11.13 -8.44
CA MET A 410 50.41 -11.19 -7.74
C MET A 410 51.13 -12.52 -8.02
N ALA A 411 50.42 -13.64 -8.06
CA ALA A 411 50.98 -14.94 -8.43
C ALA A 411 51.53 -14.94 -9.87
N ARG A 412 50.82 -14.31 -10.82
CA ARG A 412 51.32 -14.13 -12.19
C ARG A 412 52.51 -13.19 -12.31
N LEU A 413 52.66 -12.24 -11.38
CA LEU A 413 53.84 -11.36 -11.35
C LEU A 413 55.05 -12.11 -10.80
N LEU A 414 54.85 -13.00 -9.82
CA LEU A 414 55.88 -13.84 -9.23
C LEU A 414 56.37 -14.92 -10.22
N ASP A 415 55.47 -15.60 -10.92
CA ASP A 415 55.84 -16.56 -11.98
C ASP A 415 56.69 -15.91 -13.07
N LYS A 416 56.36 -14.66 -13.46
CA LYS A 416 57.14 -13.90 -14.45
C LYS A 416 58.51 -13.43 -13.95
N LEU A 417 58.69 -13.31 -12.63
CA LEU A 417 59.97 -12.96 -12.03
C LEU A 417 60.87 -14.19 -11.83
N GLU A 418 60.29 -15.37 -11.60
CA GLU A 418 61.04 -16.63 -11.56
C GLU A 418 61.56 -17.04 -12.95
N ASP A 419 60.77 -16.84 -14.01
CA ASP A 419 61.20 -17.10 -15.39
C ASP A 419 62.29 -16.14 -15.88
N ALA A 420 62.37 -14.92 -15.34
CA ALA A 420 63.40 -13.95 -15.69
C ALA A 420 64.75 -14.20 -14.96
N GLY A 421 64.79 -15.11 -13.98
CA GLY A 421 65.95 -15.35 -13.11
C GLY A 421 66.93 -16.43 -13.56
N THR A 422 66.62 -17.23 -14.59
CA THR A 422 67.44 -18.41 -14.95
C THR A 422 68.37 -18.23 -16.16
N GLY A 423 68.44 -17.02 -16.72
CA GLY A 423 69.25 -16.72 -17.91
C GLY A 423 70.58 -16.01 -17.63
N SER A 424 71.48 -16.58 -16.82
CA SER A 424 72.89 -16.16 -16.83
C SER A 424 73.84 -17.29 -16.44
N HIS A 425 74.17 -18.12 -17.42
CA HIS A 425 75.45 -18.84 -17.43
C HIS A 425 76.27 -18.41 -18.62
N CYS A 426 77.10 -17.41 -18.34
CA CYS A 426 78.29 -17.05 -19.10
C CYS A 426 79.33 -18.17 -18.92
N LYS A 427 79.82 -18.75 -20.02
CA LYS A 427 81.15 -19.40 -20.07
C LYS A 427 81.77 -19.14 -21.44
N LEU A 428 82.97 -18.53 -21.37
CA LEU A 428 84.08 -18.42 -22.33
C LEU A 428 83.84 -18.80 -23.79
#